data_AF-A0A3B9YSV4-F1
#
_entry.id   AF-A0A3B9YSV4-F1
#
_cell.length_a   1.000
_cell.length_b   1.000
_cell.length_c   1.000
_cell.angle_alpha   90.00
_cell.angle_beta   90.00
_cell.angle_gamma   90.00
#
_symmetry.space_group_name_H-M   'P 1'
#
loop_
_entity.id
_entity.type
_entity.pdbx_description
1 polymer ?
#
loop_
_entity_poly.entity_id
_entity_poly.type
_entity_poly.pdbx_seq_one_letter_code
_entity_poly.pdbx_strand_id
1 'polypeptide(L)'
;MNQGVKMSGSAANALSEFDLQTMVAVAAAAISLVAALMSYMIAGRQTRIEVQSLKLATDTAIIGWANRCLALLAEIYEYARAPDSALFRERRIEYLHMLSSLVDEGRWFFPNVGSKDGDEDKEPAFRGHRQPVLDDLVAAYRAVEELPPEACAARVYQARRDFVSDVQKVIDPHQRIKALERFSKL
;
A
#
# COMPACT_ATOMS: atom_id res chain seq x y z
N MET A 1 -74.98 -34.24 38.80
CA MET A 1 -73.56 -34.27 38.40
C MET A 1 -73.49 -34.48 36.89
N ASN A 2 -73.14 -33.45 36.12
CA ASN A 2 -72.71 -33.63 34.73
C ASN A 2 -71.75 -32.48 34.35
N GLN A 3 -70.46 -32.77 34.36
CA GLN A 3 -69.41 -31.84 33.92
C GLN A 3 -69.25 -32.00 32.40
N GLY A 4 -69.88 -31.11 31.64
CA GLY A 4 -69.59 -30.92 30.21
C GLY A 4 -68.37 -30.01 30.06
N VAL A 5 -67.20 -30.61 29.85
CA VAL A 5 -65.93 -29.92 29.64
C VAL A 5 -65.97 -29.14 28.32
N LYS A 6 -66.06 -27.79 28.43
CA LYS A 6 -65.76 -26.83 27.37
C LYS A 6 -64.27 -26.87 27.04
N MET A 7 -63.86 -27.74 26.11
CA MET A 7 -62.46 -27.84 25.63
C MET A 7 -62.33 -27.77 24.11
N SER A 8 -63.32 -27.21 23.40
CA SER A 8 -63.27 -27.10 21.93
C SER A 8 -63.11 -25.66 21.39
N GLY A 9 -63.20 -24.63 22.25
CA GLY A 9 -63.18 -23.22 21.80
C GLY A 9 -61.80 -22.55 21.78
N SER A 10 -60.80 -23.09 22.51
CA SER A 10 -59.55 -22.37 22.74
C SER A 10 -58.53 -22.49 21.61
N ALA A 11 -58.51 -23.62 20.88
CA ALA A 11 -57.57 -23.82 19.77
C ALA A 11 -58.07 -23.19 18.46
N ALA A 12 -59.40 -23.13 18.26
CA ALA A 12 -60.01 -22.50 17.09
C ALA A 12 -59.96 -20.96 17.14
N ASN A 13 -60.10 -20.37 18.34
CA ASN A 13 -59.98 -18.92 18.52
C ASN A 13 -58.52 -18.42 18.44
N ALA A 14 -57.54 -19.26 18.80
CA ALA A 14 -56.13 -18.93 18.67
C ALA A 14 -55.67 -18.78 17.20
N LEU A 15 -56.40 -19.38 16.25
CA LEU A 15 -56.16 -19.25 14.81
C LEU A 15 -56.98 -18.12 14.17
N SER A 16 -58.01 -17.59 14.83
CA SER A 16 -58.88 -16.53 14.30
C SER A 16 -58.54 -15.11 14.75
N GLU A 17 -57.60 -14.95 15.69
CA GLU A 17 -57.09 -13.65 16.16
C GLU A 17 -55.70 -13.31 15.59
N PHE A 18 -55.40 -13.72 14.35
CA PHE A 18 -54.27 -13.13 13.64
C PHE A 18 -54.64 -11.70 13.23
N ASP A 19 -54.41 -10.76 14.14
CA ASP A 19 -54.52 -9.33 13.88
C ASP A 19 -53.58 -8.96 12.71
N LEU A 20 -54.08 -8.12 11.79
CA LEU A 20 -53.32 -7.61 10.65
C LEU A 20 -51.98 -7.02 11.11
N GLN A 21 -51.98 -6.41 12.30
CA GLN A 21 -50.78 -5.89 12.96
C GLN A 21 -49.72 -6.96 13.23
N THR A 22 -50.12 -8.17 13.64
CA THR A 22 -49.20 -9.29 13.88
C THR A 22 -48.61 -9.80 12.57
N MET A 23 -49.40 -9.90 11.50
CA MET A 23 -48.90 -10.29 10.18
C MET A 23 -47.88 -9.30 9.62
N VAL A 24 -48.16 -8.00 9.76
CA VAL A 24 -47.24 -6.93 9.35
C VAL A 24 -45.95 -6.98 10.17
N ALA A 25 -46.03 -7.20 11.48
CA ALA A 25 -44.86 -7.34 12.34
C ALA A 25 -43.97 -8.53 11.95
N VAL A 26 -44.57 -9.69 11.67
CA VAL A 26 -43.84 -10.88 11.20
C VAL A 26 -43.18 -10.63 9.85
N ALA A 27 -43.87 -9.99 8.90
CA ALA A 27 -43.30 -9.64 7.60
C ALA A 27 -42.13 -8.64 7.73
N ALA A 28 -42.28 -7.61 8.56
CA ALA A 28 -41.23 -6.64 8.83
C ALA A 28 -40.00 -7.27 9.50
N ALA A 29 -40.21 -8.20 10.43
CA ALA A 29 -39.12 -8.96 11.07
C ALA A 29 -38.38 -9.85 10.06
N ALA A 30 -39.10 -10.50 9.14
CA ALA A 30 -38.50 -11.31 8.08
C ALA A 30 -37.66 -10.44 7.12
N ILE A 31 -38.18 -9.29 6.69
CA ILE A 31 -37.46 -8.34 5.84
C ILE A 31 -36.20 -7.84 6.54
N SER A 32 -36.30 -7.48 7.83
CA SER A 32 -35.18 -7.00 8.62
C SER A 32 -34.09 -8.06 8.78
N LEU A 33 -34.47 -9.33 8.97
CA LEU A 33 -33.54 -10.45 9.04
C LEU A 33 -32.78 -10.64 7.72
N VAL A 34 -33.49 -10.59 6.58
CA VAL A 34 -32.86 -10.66 5.25
C VAL A 34 -31.93 -9.47 5.02
N ALA A 35 -32.35 -8.26 5.37
CA ALA A 35 -31.53 -7.06 5.26
C ALA A 35 -30.27 -7.14 6.13
N ALA A 36 -30.38 -7.67 7.35
CA ALA A 36 -29.25 -7.86 8.25
C ALA A 36 -28.25 -8.90 7.69
N LEU A 37 -28.73 -10.02 7.16
CA LEU A 37 -27.89 -11.04 6.53
C LEU A 37 -27.16 -10.50 5.30
N MET A 38 -27.87 -9.77 4.43
CA MET A 38 -27.28 -9.09 3.27
C MET A 38 -26.22 -8.06 3.71
N SER A 39 -26.51 -7.27 4.74
CA SER A 39 -25.59 -6.26 5.26
C SER A 39 -24.31 -6.89 5.80
N TYR A 40 -24.43 -8.02 6.52
CA TYR A 40 -23.29 -8.79 7.02
C TYR A 40 -22.43 -9.36 5.88
N MET A 41 -23.06 -9.91 4.84
CA MET A 41 -22.36 -10.42 3.66
C MET A 41 -21.62 -9.31 2.90
N ILE A 42 -22.24 -8.13 2.74
CA ILE A 42 -21.65 -6.97 2.08
C ILE A 42 -20.47 -6.43 2.91
N ALA A 43 -20.62 -6.28 4.23
CA ALA A 43 -19.56 -5.79 5.12
C ALA A 43 -18.28 -6.62 5.04
N GLY A 44 -18.41 -7.96 4.97
CA GLY A 44 -17.27 -8.85 4.77
C GLY A 44 -16.55 -8.65 3.43
N ARG A 45 -17.30 -8.35 2.36
CA ARG A 45 -16.71 -8.00 1.04
C ARG A 45 -16.06 -6.62 1.08
N GLN A 46 -16.68 -5.66 1.77
CA GLN A 46 -16.20 -4.29 1.88
C GLN A 46 -14.81 -4.25 2.51
N THR A 47 -14.60 -5.01 3.59
CA THR A 47 -13.29 -5.11 4.26
C THR A 47 -12.20 -5.63 3.32
N ARG A 48 -12.52 -6.61 2.47
CA ARG A 48 -11.55 -7.14 1.48
C ARG A 48 -11.19 -6.10 0.42
N ILE A 49 -12.19 -5.36 -0.09
CA ILE A 49 -11.98 -4.30 -1.06
C ILE A 49 -11.13 -3.18 -0.44
N GLU A 50 -11.38 -2.82 0.82
CA GLU A 50 -10.63 -1.79 1.53
C GLU A 50 -9.15 -2.17 1.68
N VAL A 51 -8.85 -3.39 2.13
CA VAL A 51 -7.45 -3.88 2.22
C VAL A 51 -6.76 -3.86 0.86
N GLN A 52 -7.45 -4.26 -0.20
CA GLN A 52 -6.91 -4.19 -1.57
C GLN A 52 -6.67 -2.74 -2.01
N SER A 53 -7.57 -1.82 -1.66
CA SER A 53 -7.41 -0.39 -1.97
C SER A 53 -6.21 0.22 -1.25
N LEU A 54 -5.98 -0.15 0.02
CA LEU A 54 -4.81 0.29 0.79
C LEU A 54 -3.51 -0.21 0.18
N LYS A 55 -3.48 -1.47 -0.27
CA LYS A 55 -2.33 -2.02 -0.99
C LYS A 55 -2.05 -1.26 -2.29
N LEU A 56 -3.08 -1.03 -3.10
CA LEU A 56 -2.95 -0.28 -4.35
C LEU A 56 -2.49 1.17 -4.12
N ALA A 57 -2.99 1.82 -3.08
CA ALA A 57 -2.58 3.16 -2.69
C ALA A 57 -1.10 3.20 -2.30
N THR A 58 -0.66 2.22 -1.50
CA THR A 58 0.74 2.06 -1.09
C THR A 58 1.64 1.83 -2.30
N ASP A 59 1.31 0.89 -3.19
CA ASP A 59 2.07 0.63 -4.41
C ASP A 59 2.17 1.90 -5.28
N THR A 60 1.08 2.65 -5.40
CA THR A 60 1.04 3.89 -6.19
C THR A 60 1.96 4.95 -5.59
N ALA A 61 1.98 5.08 -4.26
CA ALA A 61 2.89 5.98 -3.56
C ALA A 61 4.36 5.58 -3.78
N ILE A 62 4.68 4.28 -3.67
CA ILE A 62 6.04 3.74 -3.94
C ILE A 62 6.46 4.03 -5.39
N ILE A 63 5.58 3.80 -6.37
CA ILE A 63 5.85 4.12 -7.77
C ILE A 63 6.10 5.62 -7.95
N GLY A 64 5.28 6.47 -7.33
CA GLY A 64 5.43 7.92 -7.38
C GLY A 64 6.78 8.39 -6.82
N TRP A 65 7.18 7.84 -5.67
CA TRP A 65 8.50 8.07 -5.08
C TRP A 65 9.63 7.60 -5.99
N ALA A 66 9.55 6.35 -6.48
CA ALA A 66 10.58 5.78 -7.36
C ALA A 66 10.77 6.58 -8.65
N ASN A 67 9.68 7.11 -9.24
CA ASN A 67 9.75 7.98 -10.41
C ASN A 67 10.52 9.28 -10.13
N ARG A 68 10.34 9.89 -8.95
CA ARG A 68 11.11 11.08 -8.55
C ARG A 68 12.58 10.76 -8.34
N CYS A 69 12.90 9.63 -7.71
CA CYS A 69 14.27 9.14 -7.61
C CYS A 69 14.90 8.96 -9.00
N LEU A 70 14.20 8.31 -9.93
CA LEU A 70 14.71 8.09 -11.29
C LEU A 70 14.94 9.37 -12.06
N ALA A 71 14.00 10.33 -11.96
CA ALA A 71 14.15 11.64 -12.58
C ALA A 71 15.41 12.36 -12.08
N LEU A 72 15.62 12.37 -10.76
CA LEU A 72 16.79 12.98 -10.15
C LEU A 72 18.10 12.29 -10.55
N LEU A 73 18.14 10.95 -10.47
CA LEU A 73 19.34 10.18 -10.87
C LEU A 73 19.66 10.37 -12.36
N ALA A 74 18.65 10.46 -13.21
CA ALA A 74 18.84 10.75 -14.63
C ALA A 74 19.39 12.17 -14.83
N GLU A 75 18.82 13.17 -14.18
CA GLU A 75 19.30 14.55 -14.24
C GLU A 75 20.77 14.68 -13.81
N ILE A 76 21.12 14.09 -12.65
CA ILE A 76 22.49 14.06 -12.14
C ILE A 76 23.43 13.42 -13.16
N TYR A 77 23.06 12.26 -13.72
CA TYR A 77 23.86 11.57 -14.72
C TYR A 77 24.10 12.43 -15.97
N GLU A 78 23.04 13.08 -16.49
CA GLU A 78 23.13 13.91 -17.69
C GLU A 78 24.04 15.12 -17.49
N TYR A 79 23.97 15.79 -16.35
CA TYR A 79 24.84 16.94 -16.09
C TYR A 79 26.26 16.55 -15.68
N ALA A 80 26.44 15.44 -14.98
CA ALA A 80 27.76 14.95 -14.60
C ALA A 80 28.56 14.41 -15.81
N ARG A 81 27.89 13.87 -16.83
CA ARG A 81 28.55 13.41 -18.07
C ARG A 81 28.75 14.50 -19.11
N ALA A 82 28.17 15.69 -18.89
CA ALA A 82 28.23 16.79 -19.85
C ALA A 82 29.67 17.31 -19.98
N PRO A 83 30.14 17.68 -21.20
CA PRO A 83 31.52 18.11 -21.42
C PRO A 83 31.99 19.26 -20.52
N ASP A 84 31.11 20.22 -20.23
CA ASP A 84 31.44 21.39 -19.40
C ASP A 84 31.23 21.10 -17.89
N SER A 85 30.29 20.23 -17.53
CA SER A 85 29.94 19.86 -16.13
C SER A 85 29.76 21.04 -15.14
N ALA A 86 29.69 22.29 -15.63
CA ALA A 86 29.59 23.49 -14.80
C ALA A 86 28.25 23.52 -14.04
N LEU A 87 27.15 23.20 -14.74
CA LEU A 87 25.83 23.07 -14.13
C LEU A 87 25.79 21.98 -13.05
N PHE A 88 26.47 20.84 -13.25
CA PHE A 88 26.56 19.81 -12.23
C PHE A 88 27.26 20.32 -10.97
N ARG A 89 28.37 21.06 -11.12
CA ARG A 89 29.09 21.65 -9.99
C ARG A 89 28.27 22.70 -9.25
N GLU A 90 27.54 23.54 -10.00
CA GLU A 90 26.65 24.56 -9.43
C GLU A 90 25.49 23.95 -8.63
N ARG A 91 24.85 22.92 -9.18
CA ARG A 91 23.68 22.26 -8.56
C ARG A 91 24.05 21.12 -7.60
N ARG A 92 25.33 20.85 -7.38
CA ARG A 92 25.79 19.71 -6.55
C ARG A 92 25.14 19.68 -5.17
N ILE A 93 25.08 20.83 -4.48
CA ILE A 93 24.48 20.92 -3.14
C ILE A 93 22.98 20.62 -3.20
N GLU A 94 22.27 21.14 -4.21
CA GLU A 94 20.86 20.85 -4.45
C GLU A 94 20.62 19.34 -4.64
N TYR A 95 21.45 18.68 -5.45
CA TYR A 95 21.36 17.23 -5.66
C TYR A 95 21.56 16.42 -4.39
N LEU A 96 22.51 16.82 -3.54
CA LEU A 96 22.73 16.18 -2.24
C LEU A 96 21.50 16.33 -1.34
N HIS A 97 20.93 17.53 -1.25
CA HIS A 97 19.71 17.76 -0.47
C HIS A 97 18.52 16.95 -0.99
N MET A 98 18.32 16.89 -2.30
CA MET A 98 17.24 16.14 -2.92
C MET A 98 17.42 14.63 -2.71
N LEU A 99 18.64 14.10 -2.90
CA LEU A 99 18.93 12.68 -2.65
C LEU A 99 18.71 12.31 -1.19
N SER A 100 19.19 13.13 -0.24
CA SER A 100 18.97 12.89 1.19
C SER A 100 17.47 12.88 1.52
N SER A 101 16.71 13.86 1.02
CA SER A 101 15.27 13.93 1.23
C SER A 101 14.53 12.72 0.68
N LEU A 102 14.91 12.24 -0.51
CA LEU A 102 14.30 11.05 -1.13
C LEU A 102 14.67 9.76 -0.39
N VAL A 103 15.87 9.67 0.18
CA VAL A 103 16.25 8.54 1.05
C VAL A 103 15.37 8.52 2.29
N ASP A 104 15.16 9.67 2.93
CA ASP A 104 14.33 9.76 4.13
C ASP A 104 12.86 9.46 3.83
N GLU A 105 12.32 9.96 2.72
CA GLU A 105 10.98 9.59 2.25
C GLU A 105 10.89 8.08 1.98
N GLY A 106 11.92 7.50 1.37
CA GLY A 106 12.00 6.07 1.09
C GLY A 106 11.87 5.20 2.34
N ARG A 107 12.33 5.67 3.51
CA ARG A 107 12.24 4.93 4.79
C ARG A 107 10.81 4.68 5.23
N TRP A 108 9.84 5.50 4.81
CA TRP A 108 8.42 5.27 5.11
C TRP A 108 7.88 4.02 4.42
N PHE A 109 8.40 3.71 3.24
CA PHE A 109 8.01 2.54 2.46
C PHE A 109 8.92 1.34 2.74
N PHE A 110 10.19 1.62 3.05
CA PHE A 110 11.26 0.65 3.22
C PHE A 110 11.89 0.75 4.60
N PRO A 111 11.17 0.35 5.66
CA PRO A 111 11.72 0.36 7.00
C PRO A 111 12.93 -0.56 7.05
N ASN A 112 13.93 -0.15 7.82
CA ASN A 112 15.04 -1.02 8.15
C ASN A 112 14.53 -2.28 8.85
N VAL A 113 15.20 -3.41 8.63
CA VAL A 113 14.81 -4.72 9.14
C VAL A 113 15.86 -5.32 10.06
N GLY A 114 15.40 -6.11 11.03
CA GLY A 114 16.26 -6.78 12.00
C GLY A 114 16.84 -5.84 13.06
N SER A 115 17.70 -6.40 13.90
CA SER A 115 18.49 -5.67 14.90
C SER A 115 19.93 -5.61 14.45
N LYS A 116 20.59 -4.48 14.71
CA LYS A 116 22.02 -4.31 14.45
C LYS A 116 22.67 -3.77 15.73
N ASP A 117 23.82 -4.36 16.09
CA ASP A 117 24.56 -3.98 17.29
C ASP A 117 24.96 -2.49 17.22
N GLY A 118 24.74 -1.76 18.31
CA GLY A 118 25.04 -0.32 18.41
C GLY A 118 23.94 0.62 17.87
N ASP A 119 22.73 0.13 17.62
CA ASP A 119 21.59 0.95 17.19
C ASP A 119 20.71 1.45 18.35
N GLU A 120 21.10 1.16 19.60
CA GLU A 120 20.36 1.52 20.81
C GLU A 120 20.15 3.04 20.93
N ASP A 121 21.16 3.82 20.54
CA ASP A 121 21.15 5.29 20.57
C ASP A 121 20.54 5.93 19.31
N LYS A 122 20.20 5.14 18.28
CA LYS A 122 19.65 5.67 17.03
C LYS A 122 18.15 5.89 17.12
N GLU A 123 17.61 6.80 16.33
CA GLU A 123 16.17 7.00 16.20
C GLU A 123 15.52 5.79 15.52
N PRO A 124 14.24 5.47 15.80
CA PRO A 124 13.59 4.25 15.35
C PRO A 124 13.68 3.98 13.84
N ALA A 125 13.59 5.00 12.99
CA ALA A 125 13.65 4.87 11.53
C ALA A 125 15.06 4.52 10.98
N PHE A 126 16.08 4.54 11.85
CA PHE A 126 17.49 4.33 11.50
C PHE A 126 18.08 3.08 12.14
N ARG A 127 17.32 2.33 12.94
CA ARG A 127 17.73 1.07 13.57
C ARG A 127 17.58 -0.10 12.61
N GLY A 128 18.47 -1.09 12.67
CA GLY A 128 18.47 -2.27 11.83
C GLY A 128 19.22 -2.11 10.50
N HIS A 129 19.03 -3.08 9.62
CA HIS A 129 19.64 -3.13 8.30
C HIS A 129 18.79 -2.37 7.29
N ARG A 130 19.42 -1.47 6.54
CA ARG A 130 18.79 -0.74 5.46
C ARG A 130 18.42 -1.70 4.33
N GLN A 131 17.26 -1.46 3.72
CA GLN A 131 16.83 -2.20 2.54
C GLN A 131 17.72 -1.84 1.34
N PRO A 132 18.10 -2.82 0.48
CA PRO A 132 18.97 -2.59 -0.67
C PRO A 132 18.55 -1.44 -1.59
N VAL A 133 17.23 -1.27 -1.80
CA VAL A 133 16.67 -0.19 -2.63
C VAL A 133 17.09 1.22 -2.18
N LEU A 134 17.36 1.43 -0.89
CA LEU A 134 17.83 2.71 -0.37
C LEU A 134 19.37 2.83 -0.42
N ASP A 135 20.09 1.71 -0.48
CA ASP A 135 21.55 1.71 -0.59
C ASP A 135 22.01 2.28 -1.95
N ASP A 136 21.25 2.04 -3.02
CA ASP A 136 21.53 2.61 -4.34
C ASP A 136 21.44 4.14 -4.34
N LEU A 137 20.43 4.70 -3.67
CA LEU A 137 20.29 6.16 -3.54
C LEU A 137 21.42 6.76 -2.69
N VAL A 138 21.83 6.06 -1.64
CA VAL A 138 22.97 6.48 -0.81
C VAL A 138 24.29 6.36 -1.56
N ALA A 139 24.45 5.35 -2.41
CA ALA A 139 25.59 5.23 -3.29
C ALA A 139 25.65 6.40 -4.30
N ALA A 140 24.51 6.81 -4.84
CA ALA A 140 24.43 8.01 -5.68
C ALA A 140 24.75 9.29 -4.90
N TYR A 141 24.28 9.41 -3.65
CA TYR A 141 24.61 10.53 -2.77
C TYR A 141 26.13 10.65 -2.57
N ARG A 142 26.78 9.55 -2.20
CA ARG A 142 28.25 9.50 -2.02
C ARG A 142 28.99 9.83 -3.31
N ALA A 143 28.49 9.36 -4.45
CA ALA A 143 29.07 9.69 -5.74
C ALA A 143 29.01 11.20 -6.03
N VAL A 144 27.87 11.83 -5.77
CA VAL A 144 27.70 13.28 -5.98
C VAL A 144 28.57 14.09 -5.02
N GLU A 145 28.69 13.64 -3.78
CA GLU A 145 29.46 14.29 -2.71
C GLU A 145 30.97 14.23 -2.98
N GLU A 146 31.47 13.05 -3.30
CA GLU A 146 32.90 12.75 -3.19
C GLU A 146 33.63 12.70 -4.55
N LEU A 147 32.94 12.35 -5.64
CA LEU A 147 33.59 12.03 -6.91
C LEU A 147 33.68 13.23 -7.87
N PRO A 148 34.67 13.28 -8.77
CA PRO A 148 34.65 14.20 -9.91
C PRO A 148 33.49 13.85 -10.88
N PRO A 149 33.04 14.79 -11.73
CA PRO A 149 31.85 14.62 -12.58
C PRO A 149 31.84 13.33 -13.42
N GLU A 150 32.96 12.98 -14.06
CA GLU A 150 33.04 11.80 -14.92
C GLU A 150 32.86 10.49 -14.14
N ALA A 151 33.50 10.38 -12.98
CA ALA A 151 33.37 9.23 -12.09
C ALA A 151 32.00 9.19 -11.40
N CYS A 152 31.45 10.37 -11.05
CA CYS A 152 30.09 10.52 -10.54
C CYS A 152 29.07 9.98 -11.55
N ALA A 153 29.18 10.38 -12.83
CA ALA A 153 28.28 9.92 -13.89
C ALA A 153 28.26 8.39 -14.00
N ALA A 154 29.44 7.74 -14.04
CA ALA A 154 29.53 6.29 -14.08
C ALA A 154 28.87 5.63 -12.85
N ARG A 155 29.13 6.16 -11.65
CA ARG A 155 28.60 5.59 -10.41
C ARG A 155 27.09 5.79 -10.26
N VAL A 156 26.57 6.96 -10.64
CA VAL A 156 25.14 7.28 -10.64
C VAL A 156 24.40 6.47 -11.70
N TYR A 157 25.00 6.25 -12.88
CA TYR A 157 24.43 5.36 -13.89
C TYR A 157 24.25 3.94 -13.35
N GLN A 158 25.26 3.41 -12.65
CA GLN A 158 25.18 2.09 -12.03
C GLN A 158 24.12 2.05 -10.93
N ALA A 159 24.15 3.01 -10.00
CA ALA A 159 23.15 3.12 -8.94
C ALA A 159 21.72 3.22 -9.49
N ARG A 160 21.50 3.93 -10.60
CA ARG A 160 20.20 4.00 -11.27
C ARG A 160 19.71 2.65 -11.78
N ARG A 161 20.61 1.83 -12.34
CA ARG A 161 20.26 0.50 -12.85
C ARG A 161 19.88 -0.45 -11.72
N ASP A 162 20.69 -0.44 -10.66
CA ASP A 162 20.48 -1.28 -9.48
C ASP A 162 19.18 -0.87 -8.78
N PHE A 163 18.94 0.44 -8.63
CA PHE A 163 17.71 0.99 -8.07
C PHE A 163 16.46 0.51 -8.80
N VAL A 164 16.44 0.59 -10.14
CA VAL A 164 15.31 0.07 -10.93
C VAL A 164 15.09 -1.42 -10.68
N SER A 165 16.18 -2.19 -10.62
CA SER A 165 16.10 -3.63 -10.37
C SER A 165 15.51 -3.92 -8.99
N ASP A 166 15.87 -3.16 -7.97
CA ASP A 166 15.41 -3.36 -6.60
C ASP A 166 13.96 -2.90 -6.42
N VAL A 167 13.58 -1.76 -7.00
CA VAL A 167 12.19 -1.30 -7.04
C VAL A 167 11.28 -2.31 -7.74
N GLN A 168 11.73 -2.93 -8.83
CA GLN A 168 10.95 -3.96 -9.53
C GLN A 168 10.70 -5.21 -8.67
N LYS A 169 11.66 -5.63 -7.83
CA LYS A 169 11.49 -6.76 -6.91
C LYS A 169 10.41 -6.48 -5.86
N VAL A 170 10.24 -5.22 -5.47
CA VAL A 170 9.26 -4.79 -4.46
C VAL A 170 7.86 -4.71 -5.06
N ILE A 171 7.71 -4.02 -6.19
CA ILE A 171 6.38 -3.75 -6.78
C ILE A 171 5.80 -5.01 -7.45
N ASP A 172 6.65 -5.96 -7.86
CA ASP A 172 6.30 -7.17 -8.60
C ASP A 172 5.26 -6.91 -9.71
N PRO A 173 5.65 -6.22 -10.79
CA PRO A 173 4.74 -5.92 -11.90
C PRO A 173 4.17 -7.19 -12.57
N HIS A 174 4.83 -8.34 -12.45
CA HIS A 174 4.37 -9.60 -13.01
C HIS A 174 3.15 -10.15 -12.27
N GLN A 175 3.05 -9.94 -10.96
CA GLN A 175 1.83 -10.27 -10.21
C GLN A 175 0.65 -9.42 -10.66
N ARG A 176 0.84 -8.13 -10.95
CA ARG A 176 -0.21 -7.27 -11.50
C ARG A 176 -0.67 -7.74 -12.88
N ILE A 177 0.26 -8.07 -13.77
CA ILE A 177 -0.07 -8.58 -15.11
C ILE A 177 -0.86 -9.90 -15.01
N LYS A 178 -0.42 -10.85 -14.18
CA LYS A 178 -1.15 -12.11 -13.94
C LYS A 178 -2.55 -11.89 -13.36
N ALA A 179 -2.73 -10.89 -12.50
CA ALA A 179 -4.04 -10.54 -11.96
C ALA A 179 -4.96 -10.01 -13.07
N LEU A 180 -4.47 -9.10 -13.92
CA LEU A 180 -5.22 -8.56 -15.05
C LEU A 180 -5.61 -9.64 -16.06
N GLU A 181 -4.69 -10.56 -16.38
CA GLU A 181 -4.95 -11.70 -17.29
C GLU A 181 -6.04 -12.65 -16.76
N ARG A 182 -6.18 -12.79 -15.43
CA ARG A 182 -7.27 -13.57 -14.84
C ARG A 182 -8.63 -12.88 -15.00
N PHE A 183 -8.67 -11.56 -14.93
CA PHE A 183 -9.91 -10.79 -15.12
C PHE A 183 -10.31 -10.65 -16.59
N SER A 184 -9.35 -10.60 -17.53
CA SER A 184 -9.63 -10.52 -18.96
C SER A 184 -10.03 -11.85 -19.61
N LYS A 185 -9.89 -12.97 -18.89
CA LYS A 185 -10.28 -14.33 -19.35
C LYS A 185 -11.67 -14.76 -18.86
N LEU A 186 -12.41 -13.87 -18.19
CA LEU A 186 -13.82 -14.02 -17.82
C LEU A 186 -14.67 -13.14 -18.74
#